data_AF-A0A3G9JWS2-F1
#
_entry.id   AF-A0A3G9JWS2-F1
#
_cell.length_a   1.000
_cell.length_b   1.000
_cell.length_c   1.000
_cell.angle_alpha   90.00
_cell.angle_beta   90.00
_cell.angle_gamma   90.00
#
_symmetry.space_group_name_H-M   'P 1'
#
loop_
_entity.id
_entity.type
_entity.pdbx_description
1 polymer ?
#
loop_
_entity_poly.entity_id
_entity_poly.type
_entity_poly.pdbx_seq_one_letter_code
_entity_poly.pdbx_strand_id
1 'polypeptide(L)'
;MDRDLIARAMQNVINMSKVQMFEHFKGDQLDKALQKEMYEVAESTDNPEKCKKDIDALLAKNKKIITAIEKDQVTLPMYNTLMEDLRTWRRTYVMKQEK
;
A
#
# COMPACT_ATOMS: atom_id res chain seq x y z
N MET A 1 14.37 11.12 0.49
CA MET A 1 14.05 10.02 1.43
C MET A 1 14.44 8.74 0.72
N ASP A 2 15.16 7.83 1.37
CA ASP A 2 15.70 6.66 0.66
C ASP A 2 14.57 5.75 0.17
N ARG A 3 14.52 5.46 -1.14
CA ARG A 3 13.46 4.63 -1.76
C ARG A 3 13.40 3.24 -1.15
N ASP A 4 14.53 2.73 -0.68
CA ASP A 4 14.65 1.42 -0.04
C ASP A 4 13.92 1.37 1.31
N LEU A 5 13.96 2.46 2.08
CA LEU A 5 13.22 2.60 3.34
C LEU A 5 11.70 2.60 3.11
N ILE A 6 11.26 3.29 2.05
CA ILE A 6 9.86 3.33 1.63
C ILE A 6 9.38 1.92 1.26
N ALA A 7 10.17 1.19 0.48
CA ALA A 7 9.92 -0.18 0.08
C ALA A 7 9.78 -1.14 1.25
N ARG A 8 10.79 -1.18 2.13
CA ARG A 8 10.82 -2.10 3.27
C ARG A 8 9.65 -1.90 4.21
N ALA A 9 9.25 -0.66 4.44
CA ALA A 9 8.15 -0.43 5.35
C ALA A 9 6.79 -0.70 4.66
N MET A 10 6.63 -0.50 3.35
CA MET A 10 5.45 -1.00 2.61
C MET A 10 5.38 -2.54 2.62
N GLN A 11 6.51 -3.24 2.42
CA GLN A 11 6.60 -4.70 2.56
C GLN A 11 6.08 -5.16 3.92
N ASN A 12 6.53 -4.50 5.00
CA ASN A 12 6.13 -4.82 6.36
C ASN A 12 4.66 -4.56 6.66
N VAL A 13 4.01 -3.59 5.99
CA VAL A 13 2.60 -3.25 6.25
C VAL A 13 1.65 -4.12 5.46
N ILE A 14 1.93 -4.42 4.19
CA ILE A 14 0.99 -5.14 3.30
C ILE A 14 1.33 -6.64 3.20
N ASN A 15 2.33 -7.13 3.94
CA ASN A 15 2.85 -8.50 3.82
C ASN A 15 3.36 -8.80 2.39
N MET A 16 3.96 -7.77 1.79
CA MET A 16 4.37 -7.74 0.40
C MET A 16 5.76 -8.38 0.24
N SER A 17 5.86 -9.69 0.49
CA SER A 17 7.10 -10.46 0.27
C SER A 17 7.64 -10.35 -1.16
N LYS A 18 6.81 -9.91 -2.12
CA LYS A 18 7.18 -9.67 -3.53
C LYS A 18 7.68 -8.25 -3.84
N VAL A 19 7.66 -7.31 -2.89
CA VAL A 19 8.18 -5.92 -3.09
C VAL A 19 9.70 -5.85 -2.90
N GLN A 20 10.42 -6.96 -2.97
CA GLN A 20 11.88 -6.96 -2.97
C GLN A 20 12.50 -6.23 -4.18
N MET A 21 11.70 -5.86 -5.17
CA MET A 21 12.18 -5.13 -6.34
C MET A 21 11.34 -3.86 -6.53
N PHE A 22 11.79 -2.75 -5.95
CA PHE A 22 11.41 -1.41 -6.44
C PHE A 22 11.75 -1.24 -7.94
N GLU A 23 12.57 -2.14 -8.51
CA GLU A 23 12.79 -2.24 -9.96
C GLU A 23 11.53 -2.64 -10.75
N HIS A 24 10.53 -3.30 -10.16
CA HIS A 24 9.21 -3.49 -10.80
C HIS A 24 8.32 -2.24 -10.74
N PHE A 25 8.63 -1.29 -9.85
CA PHE A 25 7.93 -0.03 -9.68
C PHE A 25 8.58 1.13 -10.45
N LYS A 26 9.61 0.83 -11.26
CA LYS A 26 10.31 1.79 -12.14
C LYS A 26 9.48 2.22 -13.36
N GLY A 27 8.33 1.59 -13.61
CA GLY A 27 7.33 2.05 -14.57
C GLY A 27 6.17 2.72 -13.82
N ASP A 28 5.57 3.75 -14.44
CA ASP A 28 4.50 4.68 -14.00
C ASP A 28 3.22 4.07 -13.33
N GLN A 29 3.32 3.01 -12.53
CA GLN A 29 2.16 2.25 -12.05
C GLN A 29 2.31 1.71 -10.62
N LEU A 30 2.90 2.51 -9.71
CA LEU A 30 2.92 2.20 -8.28
C LEU A 30 1.50 2.01 -7.73
N ASP A 31 0.57 2.86 -8.16
CA ASP A 31 -0.85 2.79 -7.83
C ASP A 31 -1.47 1.42 -8.16
N LYS A 32 -1.24 0.91 -9.38
CA LYS A 32 -1.79 -0.38 -9.82
C LYS A 32 -1.13 -1.57 -9.13
N ALA A 33 0.17 -1.51 -8.91
CA ALA A 33 0.89 -2.58 -8.24
C ALA A 33 0.45 -2.69 -6.77
N LEU A 34 0.27 -1.56 -6.07
CA LEU A 34 -0.34 -1.51 -4.74
C LEU A 34 -1.77 -2.06 -4.75
N GLN A 35 -2.60 -1.61 -5.69
CA GLN A 35 -3.99 -2.08 -5.81
C GLN A 35 -4.06 -3.60 -5.96
N LYS A 36 -3.25 -4.16 -6.86
CA LYS A 36 -3.22 -5.59 -7.14
C LYS A 36 -2.84 -6.41 -5.90
N GLU A 37 -1.77 -6.04 -5.22
CA GLU A 37 -1.30 -6.76 -4.03
C GLU A 37 -2.32 -6.65 -2.88
N MET A 38 -2.89 -5.46 -2.65
CA MET A 38 -3.94 -5.29 -1.65
C MET A 38 -5.21 -6.06 -2.01
N TYR A 39 -5.51 -6.23 -3.30
CA TYR A 39 -6.65 -7.04 -3.77
C TYR A 39 -6.44 -8.53 -3.50
N GLU A 40 -5.24 -9.06 -3.75
CA GLU A 40 -4.91 -10.45 -3.37
C GLU A 40 -5.13 -10.68 -1.86
N VAL A 41 -4.72 -9.72 -1.03
CA VAL A 41 -4.98 -9.77 0.41
C VAL A 41 -6.48 -9.69 0.71
N ALA A 42 -7.22 -8.80 0.04
CA ALA A 42 -8.67 -8.66 0.21
C ALA A 42 -9.43 -9.96 -0.12
N GLU A 43 -8.97 -10.75 -1.09
CA GLU A 43 -9.58 -12.05 -1.43
C GLU A 43 -9.48 -13.08 -0.31
N SER A 44 -8.50 -12.92 0.59
CA SER A 44 -8.35 -13.76 1.78
C SER A 44 -9.16 -13.25 2.98
N THR A 45 -9.87 -12.12 2.87
CA THR A 45 -10.65 -11.53 3.98
C THR A 45 -12.10 -12.03 4.00
N ASP A 46 -12.75 -11.96 5.16
CA ASP A 46 -14.17 -12.31 5.33
C ASP A 46 -15.14 -11.45 4.49
N ASN A 47 -14.71 -10.28 4.03
CA ASN A 47 -15.54 -9.36 3.24
C ASN A 47 -14.75 -8.75 2.08
N PRO A 48 -14.50 -9.53 1.00
CA PRO A 48 -13.63 -9.12 -0.10
C PRO A 48 -14.17 -7.91 -0.86
N GLU A 49 -15.50 -7.82 -1.09
CA GLU A 49 -16.10 -6.68 -1.79
C GLU A 49 -15.96 -5.36 -1.02
N LYS A 50 -16.15 -5.39 0.29
CA LYS A 50 -15.98 -4.22 1.15
C LYS A 50 -14.50 -3.83 1.25
N CYS A 51 -13.62 -4.82 1.40
CA CYS A 51 -12.18 -4.61 1.45
C CYS A 51 -11.67 -3.98 0.14
N LYS A 52 -12.08 -4.48 -1.03
CA LYS A 52 -11.75 -3.90 -2.35
C LYS A 52 -12.21 -2.44 -2.47
N LYS A 53 -13.44 -2.11 -2.06
CA LYS A 53 -13.93 -0.72 -2.04
C LYS A 53 -13.11 0.20 -1.12
N ASP A 54 -12.72 -0.29 0.06
CA ASP A 54 -11.90 0.49 0.99
C ASP A 54 -10.46 0.68 0.46
N ILE A 55 -9.93 -0.31 -0.28
CA ILE A 55 -8.64 -0.18 -0.97
C ILE A 55 -8.73 0.90 -2.05
N ASP A 56 -9.75 0.88 -2.91
CA ASP A 56 -9.96 1.91 -3.92
C ASP A 56 -10.07 3.31 -3.30
N ALA A 57 -10.81 3.44 -2.20
CA ALA A 57 -10.94 4.70 -1.48
C ALA A 57 -9.60 5.17 -0.88
N LEU A 58 -8.81 4.24 -0.32
CA LEU A 58 -7.50 4.53 0.26
C LEU A 58 -6.50 4.99 -0.81
N LEU A 59 -6.46 4.31 -1.95
CA LEU A 59 -5.60 4.67 -3.08
C LEU A 59 -6.04 6.02 -3.68
N ALA A 60 -7.34 6.24 -3.87
CA ALA A 60 -7.86 7.53 -4.35
C ALA A 60 -7.50 8.69 -3.40
N LYS A 61 -7.64 8.50 -2.09
CA LYS A 61 -7.25 9.47 -1.06
C LYS A 61 -5.76 9.77 -1.09
N ASN A 62 -4.94 8.73 -1.24
CA ASN A 62 -3.48 8.85 -1.21
C ASN A 62 -2.83 8.98 -2.59
N LYS A 63 -3.61 9.14 -3.66
CA LYS A 63 -3.13 9.22 -5.05
C LYS A 63 -2.05 10.28 -5.23
N LYS A 64 -2.22 11.46 -4.62
CA LYS A 64 -1.21 12.53 -4.65
C LYS A 64 0.12 12.12 -4.02
N ILE A 65 0.08 11.31 -2.95
CA ILE A 65 1.26 10.81 -2.25
C ILE A 65 1.93 9.72 -3.07
N ILE A 66 1.16 8.80 -3.64
CA ILE A 66 1.64 7.74 -4.52
C ILE A 66 2.35 8.36 -5.74
N THR A 67 1.74 9.33 -6.41
CA THR A 67 2.38 10.06 -7.51
C THR A 67 3.62 10.84 -7.06
N ALA A 68 3.62 11.39 -5.84
CA ALA A 68 4.82 12.03 -5.30
C ALA A 68 5.94 11.02 -5.04
N ILE A 69 5.63 9.79 -4.62
CA ILE A 69 6.61 8.71 -4.46
C ILE A 69 7.19 8.31 -5.84
N GLU A 70 6.33 8.15 -6.85
CA GLU A 70 6.75 7.84 -8.22
C GLU A 70 7.71 8.89 -8.80
N LYS A 71 7.43 10.18 -8.53
CA LYS A 71 8.25 11.31 -9.01
C LYS A 71 9.44 11.65 -8.13
N ASP A 72 9.72 10.87 -7.08
CA ASP A 72 10.73 11.20 -6.05
C ASP A 72 10.51 12.53 -5.30
N GLN A 73 9.28 13.05 -5.33
CA GLN A 73 8.90 14.30 -4.68
C GLN A 73 8.23 14.08 -3.32
N VAL A 74 8.23 12.85 -2.82
CA VAL A 74 7.60 12.51 -1.54
C VAL A 74 8.41 13.06 -0.36
N THR A 75 7.70 13.67 0.58
CA THR A 75 8.27 14.12 1.85
C THR A 75 7.99 13.12 2.96
N LEU A 76 8.80 13.15 4.03
CA LEU A 76 8.62 12.27 5.19
C LEU A 76 7.19 12.31 5.77
N PRO A 77 6.55 13.49 5.92
CA PRO A 77 5.17 13.57 6.41
C PRO A 77 4.16 12.90 5.47
N MET A 78 4.29 13.10 4.16
CA MET A 78 3.41 12.45 3.17
C MET A 78 3.55 10.92 3.23
N TYR A 79 4.79 10.46 3.32
CA TYR A 79 5.06 9.04 3.48
C TYR A 79 4.43 8.47 4.76
N ASN A 80 4.58 9.14 5.90
CA ASN A 80 3.98 8.72 7.16
C ASN A 80 2.45 8.63 7.09
N THR A 81 1.80 9.59 6.43
CA THR A 81 0.34 9.57 6.22
C THR A 81 -0.11 8.33 5.44
N LEU A 82 0.54 8.03 4.31
CA LEU A 82 0.23 6.84 3.51
C LEU A 82 0.42 5.56 4.34
N MET A 83 1.49 5.50 5.13
CA MET A 83 1.81 4.35 5.96
C MET A 83 0.83 4.12 7.11
N GLU A 84 0.33 5.20 7.74
CA GLU A 84 -0.72 5.11 8.75
C GLU A 84 -2.05 4.64 8.17
N ASP A 85 -2.45 5.17 7.01
CA ASP A 85 -3.66 4.72 6.31
C ASP A 85 -3.58 3.22 5.98
N LEU A 86 -2.45 2.77 5.42
CA LEU A 86 -2.21 1.36 5.09
C LEU A 86 -2.19 0.46 6.33
N ARG A 87 -1.58 0.90 7.45
CA ARG A 87 -1.61 0.16 8.72
C ARG A 87 -3.02 0.05 9.28
N THR A 88 -3.81 1.12 9.16
CA THR A 88 -5.20 1.15 9.62
C THR A 88 -6.06 0.16 8.82
N TRP A 89 -5.91 0.17 7.50
CA TRP A 89 -6.56 -0.82 6.63
C TRP A 89 -6.15 -2.25 7.00
N ARG A 90 -4.84 -2.51 7.14
CA ARG A 90 -4.33 -3.84 7.50
C ARG A 90 -4.88 -4.32 8.85
N ARG A 91 -4.91 -3.45 9.87
CA ARG A 91 -5.50 -3.78 11.19
C ARG A 91 -6.99 -4.12 11.09
N THR A 92 -7.71 -3.41 10.22
CA THR A 92 -9.15 -3.57 10.05
C THR A 92 -9.50 -4.91 9.37
N TYR A 93 -8.70 -5.31 8.39
CA TYR A 93 -9.02 -6.43 7.49
C TYR A 93 -8.18 -7.69 7.69
N VAL A 94 -6.88 -7.55 8.01
CA VAL A 94 -5.93 -8.67 8.06
C VAL A 94 -5.70 -9.15 9.51
N MET A 95 -5.47 -8.24 10.47
CA MET A 95 -5.22 -8.64 11.87
C MET A 95 -6.47 -9.13 12.60
N LYS A 96 -7.67 -8.85 12.06
CA LYS A 96 -8.92 -9.34 12.64
C LYS A 96 -9.11 -10.87 12.47
N GLN A 97 -8.33 -11.49 11.59
CA GLN A 97 -8.33 -12.94 11.36
C GLN A 97 -7.39 -13.72 12.30
N GLU A 98 -6.60 -13.05 13.15
CA GLU A 98 -5.73 -13.71 14.13
C GLU A 98 -6.47 -14.12 15.43
N LYS A 99 -7.80 -14.32 15.39
CA LYS A 99 -8.60 -14.76 16.54
C LYS A 99 -9.41 -16.01 16.26
#